data_AF-A0AAV6IQ47-F1
#
_entry.id   AF-A0AAV6IQ47-F1
#
_cell.length_a   1.000
_cell.length_b   1.000
_cell.length_c   1.000
_cell.angle_alpha   90.00
_cell.angle_beta   90.00
_cell.angle_gamma   90.00
#
_symmetry.space_group_name_H-M   'P 1'
#
loop_
_entity.id
_entity.type
_entity.pdbx_description
1 polymer ?
#
loop_
_entity_poly.entity_id
_entity_poly.type
_entity_poly.pdbx_seq_one_letter_code
_entity_poly.pdbx_strand_id
1 'polypeptide(L)'
;MRTATFLEYPCFIDMLALCTGMRPVIMVDYGGKMPELQEHLCGVLKLSQKESSMFENLRVMVIEDMIYLIHIKWLAEFVRSSLNSETELLFADLEQDPPKMITHAEESSVAMELVSVQKWFSLIFPVDRMNSDPLPSHRIDSMSSGKSRIEELVMSQSSELIDLSRCMQETEITIPTLNGWLLGYPIVYLFSKEHISDAIYNLSTKSLHLFKVLVRSFSVPYELSLEGRNEPWAETFISQMRAKWERCKQVWGSLHMEVSSCYPQAIVL
;
A
#
# COMPACT_ATOMS: atom_id res chain seq x y z
N MET A 1 9.42 -10.26 -6.17
CA MET A 1 9.58 -9.22 -7.23
C MET A 1 10.60 -8.21 -6.73
N ARG A 2 11.87 -8.31 -7.16
CA ARG A 2 12.91 -7.30 -6.87
C ARG A 2 12.76 -6.10 -7.82
N THR A 3 11.64 -5.41 -7.72
CA THR A 3 11.47 -4.05 -8.27
C THR A 3 11.03 -3.07 -7.17
N ALA A 4 11.31 -3.41 -5.91
CA ALA A 4 11.57 -2.38 -4.92
C ALA A 4 12.86 -1.69 -5.39
N THR A 5 12.75 -0.44 -5.79
CA THR A 5 13.84 0.53 -5.74
C THR A 5 14.52 0.36 -4.39
N PHE A 6 15.59 -0.43 -4.35
CA PHE A 6 16.40 -0.62 -3.16
C PHE A 6 16.93 0.75 -2.75
N LEU A 7 16.67 1.10 -1.50
CA LEU A 7 17.23 2.24 -0.83
C LEU A 7 18.76 2.18 -0.89
N GLU A 8 19.36 3.09 -1.64
CA GLU A 8 20.47 3.83 -1.03
C GLU A 8 19.95 5.06 -0.26
N TYR A 9 18.85 5.70 -0.66
CA TYR A 9 18.12 6.69 0.14
C TYR A 9 16.66 6.77 -0.36
N PRO A 10 15.65 7.11 0.46
CA PRO A 10 14.37 7.56 -0.06
C PRO A 10 14.67 8.89 -0.76
N CYS A 11 14.95 8.85 -2.06
CA CYS A 11 15.64 9.91 -2.77
C CYS A 11 14.67 11.06 -3.08
N PHE A 12 14.18 11.75 -2.05
CA PHE A 12 13.37 12.99 -2.05
C PHE A 12 12.01 12.92 -2.77
N ILE A 13 11.94 12.36 -3.97
CA ILE A 13 10.77 12.25 -4.82
C ILE A 13 9.66 11.41 -4.18
N ASP A 14 9.99 10.30 -3.53
CA ASP A 14 8.97 9.50 -2.85
C ASP A 14 8.41 10.23 -1.63
N MET A 15 9.26 10.91 -0.84
CA MET A 15 8.82 11.77 0.26
C MET A 15 7.90 12.89 -0.22
N LEU A 16 8.28 13.56 -1.33
CA LEU A 16 7.41 14.54 -1.98
C LEU A 16 6.08 13.91 -2.39
N ALA A 17 6.08 12.69 -2.94
CA ALA A 17 4.85 12.01 -3.36
C ALA A 17 3.90 11.73 -2.18
N LEU A 18 4.44 11.42 -1.00
CA LEU A 18 3.64 11.35 0.24
C LEU A 18 3.09 12.71 0.64
N CYS A 19 3.94 13.72 0.74
CA CYS A 19 3.56 15.05 1.22
C CYS A 19 2.53 15.73 0.29
N THR A 20 2.62 15.52 -1.02
CA THR A 20 1.67 16.11 -1.98
C THR A 20 0.44 15.23 -2.27
N GLY A 21 0.35 14.04 -1.68
CA GLY A 21 -0.78 13.13 -1.88
C GLY A 21 -0.81 12.42 -3.24
N MET A 22 0.32 12.35 -3.95
CA MET A 22 0.46 11.47 -5.12
C MET A 22 0.50 10.00 -4.73
N ARG A 23 0.97 9.71 -3.51
CA ARG A 23 0.99 8.38 -2.91
C ARG A 23 0.58 8.48 -1.44
N PRO A 24 -0.20 7.51 -0.93
CA PRO A 24 -0.50 7.44 0.50
C PRO A 24 0.57 6.68 1.29
N VAL A 25 1.34 5.81 0.63
CA VAL A 25 2.29 4.85 1.22
C VAL A 25 3.55 4.75 0.36
N ILE A 26 4.70 4.66 1.02
CA ILE A 26 5.98 4.19 0.46
C ILE A 26 6.41 2.97 1.25
N MET A 27 6.84 1.93 0.57
CA MET A 27 7.55 0.80 1.20
C MET A 27 9.03 1.14 1.28
N VAL A 28 9.60 1.04 2.49
CA VAL A 28 10.97 1.46 2.80
C VAL A 28 11.90 0.25 2.77
N ASP A 29 11.57 -0.85 3.45
CA ASP A 29 12.45 -2.03 3.52
C ASP A 29 11.69 -3.36 3.37
N TYR A 30 12.39 -4.37 2.84
CA TYR A 30 11.94 -5.74 2.61
C TYR A 30 12.98 -6.71 3.19
N GLY A 31 12.84 -7.08 4.46
CA GLY A 31 13.70 -8.09 5.07
C GLY A 31 14.43 -7.69 6.34
N GLY A 32 13.80 -6.89 7.19
CA GLY A 32 14.12 -6.91 8.62
C GLY A 32 15.49 -6.35 9.00
N LYS A 33 15.91 -5.17 8.50
CA LYS A 33 16.82 -4.33 9.29
C LYS A 33 16.09 -3.78 10.53
N MET A 34 15.74 -4.69 11.44
CA MET A 34 15.01 -4.48 12.70
C MET A 34 15.98 -4.53 13.87
N PRO A 35 15.84 -3.71 14.94
CA PRO A 35 14.93 -2.57 15.16
C PRO A 35 15.51 -1.18 14.80
N GLU A 36 16.78 -1.11 14.44
CA GLU A 36 17.53 0.15 14.30
C GLU A 36 16.98 1.08 13.19
N LEU A 37 16.58 0.53 12.03
CA LEU A 37 16.06 1.36 10.93
C LEU A 37 14.74 2.02 11.29
N GLN A 38 13.85 1.28 11.96
CA GLN A 38 12.59 1.81 12.45
C GLN A 38 12.82 2.95 13.45
N GLU A 39 13.70 2.75 14.43
CA GLU A 39 14.04 3.77 15.43
C GLU A 39 14.65 5.02 14.78
N HIS A 40 15.56 4.84 13.83
CA HIS A 40 16.15 5.96 13.08
C HIS A 40 15.11 6.71 12.25
N LEU A 41 14.21 6.02 11.54
CA LEU A 41 13.14 6.65 10.76
C LEU A 41 12.18 7.43 11.66
N CYS A 42 11.76 6.84 12.78
CA CYS A 42 10.95 7.52 13.79
C CYS A 42 11.67 8.76 14.33
N GLY A 43 12.98 8.67 14.61
CA GLY A 43 13.80 9.80 15.07
C GLY A 43 13.85 10.94 14.04
N VAL A 44 14.13 10.62 12.77
CA VAL A 44 14.14 11.59 11.68
C VAL A 44 12.77 12.23 11.48
N LEU A 45 11.70 11.42 11.52
CA LEU A 45 10.33 11.90 11.37
C LEU A 45 9.94 12.86 12.49
N LYS A 46 10.27 12.52 13.73
CA LYS A 46 10.03 13.36 14.90
C LYS A 46 10.77 14.69 14.83
N LEU A 47 12.01 14.70 14.35
CA LEU A 47 12.75 15.95 14.11
C LEU A 47 12.10 16.75 12.97
N SER A 48 11.75 16.11 11.87
CA SER A 48 11.13 16.76 10.70
C SER A 48 9.78 17.42 11.07
N GLN A 49 8.98 16.76 11.90
CA GLN A 49 7.70 17.27 12.41
C GLN A 49 7.85 18.49 13.32
N LYS A 50 8.96 18.61 14.04
CA LYS A 50 9.26 19.83 14.82
C LYS A 50 9.63 21.00 13.94
N GLU A 51 10.30 20.74 12.82
CA GLU A 51 10.76 21.76 11.88
C GLU A 51 9.65 22.22 10.92
N SER A 52 8.72 21.33 10.54
CA SER A 52 7.67 21.66 9.58
C SER A 52 6.38 20.87 9.80
N SER A 53 5.24 21.57 9.76
CA SER A 53 3.90 20.99 9.80
C SER A 53 3.57 20.14 8.57
N MET A 54 4.32 20.27 7.47
CA MET A 54 4.14 19.42 6.29
C MET A 54 4.31 17.92 6.61
N PHE A 55 5.09 17.58 7.64
CA PHE A 55 5.35 16.21 8.06
C PHE A 55 4.45 15.72 9.19
N GLU A 56 3.54 16.57 9.70
CA GLU A 56 2.69 16.28 10.86
C GLU A 56 1.83 15.03 10.65
N ASN A 57 1.44 14.74 9.42
CA ASN A 57 0.58 13.60 9.08
C ASN A 57 1.36 12.35 8.65
N LEU A 58 2.68 12.41 8.64
CA LEU A 58 3.51 11.26 8.29
C LEU A 58 3.71 10.32 9.47
N ARG A 59 3.69 9.01 9.24
CA ARG A 59 3.92 7.98 10.26
C ARG A 59 4.76 6.85 9.69
N VAL A 60 5.55 6.21 10.54
CA VAL A 60 6.14 4.91 10.23
C VAL A 60 5.09 3.84 10.54
N MET A 61 4.82 2.96 9.59
CA MET A 61 3.92 1.83 9.76
C MET A 61 4.70 0.53 9.56
N VAL A 62 4.50 -0.44 10.44
CA VAL A 62 5.17 -1.75 10.37
C VAL A 62 4.12 -2.85 10.23
N ILE A 63 4.34 -3.75 9.29
CA ILE A 63 3.52 -4.93 9.06
C ILE A 63 4.45 -6.12 8.83
N GLU A 64 4.44 -7.07 9.75
CA GLU A 64 5.40 -8.18 9.77
C GLU A 64 6.83 -7.60 9.76
N ASP A 65 7.67 -8.00 8.80
CA ASP A 65 9.04 -7.50 8.65
C ASP A 65 9.17 -6.32 7.67
N MET A 66 8.05 -5.70 7.31
CA MET A 66 7.97 -4.61 6.32
C MET A 66 7.80 -3.25 6.99
N ILE A 67 8.63 -2.29 6.58
CA ILE A 67 8.54 -0.90 7.04
C ILE A 67 7.96 -0.04 5.94
N TYR A 68 6.96 0.75 6.28
CA TYR A 68 6.33 1.71 5.41
C TYR A 68 6.42 3.11 6.01
N LEU A 69 6.51 4.11 5.13
CA LEU A 69 6.21 5.48 5.49
C LEU A 69 4.86 5.85 4.88
N ILE A 70 3.95 6.34 5.70
CA ILE A 70 2.58 6.62 5.29
C ILE A 70 2.24 8.08 5.56
N HIS A 71 1.28 8.60 4.80
CA HIS A 71 0.58 9.82 5.14
C HIS A 71 -0.85 9.48 5.56
N ILE A 72 -1.17 9.65 6.83
CA ILE A 72 -2.41 9.11 7.44
C ILE A 72 -3.69 9.62 6.76
N LYS A 73 -3.76 10.91 6.38
CA LYS A 73 -4.93 11.46 5.65
C LYS A 73 -5.13 10.82 4.28
N TRP A 74 -4.08 10.81 3.45
CA TRP A 74 -4.14 10.21 2.12
C TRP A 74 -4.37 8.70 2.16
N LEU A 75 -3.85 8.01 3.18
CA LEU A 75 -4.13 6.59 3.39
C LEU A 75 -5.60 6.36 3.76
N ALA A 76 -6.17 7.15 4.67
CA ALA A 76 -7.59 7.07 5.01
C ALA A 76 -8.49 7.29 3.78
N GLU A 77 -8.20 8.31 2.97
CA GLU A 77 -8.91 8.57 1.71
C GLU A 77 -8.79 7.39 0.74
N PHE A 78 -7.58 6.83 0.60
CA PHE A 78 -7.32 5.70 -0.29
C PHE A 78 -8.05 4.42 0.14
N VAL A 79 -8.03 4.10 1.44
CA VAL A 79 -8.73 2.93 1.99
C VAL A 79 -10.23 3.08 1.76
N ARG A 80 -10.80 4.26 2.01
CA ARG A 80 -12.21 4.55 1.74
C ARG A 80 -12.55 4.40 0.26
N SER A 81 -11.76 4.99 -0.64
CA SER A 81 -12.01 4.90 -2.09
C SER A 81 -11.89 3.47 -2.61
N SER A 82 -10.99 2.67 -2.03
CA SER A 82 -10.82 1.25 -2.34
C SER A 82 -12.05 0.44 -1.92
N LEU A 83 -12.58 0.66 -0.72
CA LEU A 83 -13.77 -0.05 -0.21
C LEU A 83 -15.05 0.30 -0.96
N ASN A 84 -15.20 1.58 -1.33
CA ASN A 84 -16.37 2.07 -2.07
C ASN A 84 -16.33 1.71 -3.56
N SER A 85 -15.30 1.00 -4.02
CA SER A 85 -15.07 0.71 -5.44
C SER A 85 -14.96 1.97 -6.32
N GLU A 86 -14.62 3.12 -5.73
CA GLU A 86 -14.26 4.35 -6.48
C GLU A 86 -12.91 4.16 -7.18
N THR A 87 -12.04 3.32 -6.60
CA THR A 87 -10.81 2.81 -7.21
C THR A 87 -11.01 1.34 -7.57
N GLU A 88 -11.17 1.06 -8.87
CA GLU A 88 -11.23 -0.32 -9.36
C GLU A 88 -9.90 -1.04 -9.08
N LEU A 89 -10.00 -2.15 -8.35
CA LEU A 89 -8.87 -3.01 -8.02
C LEU A 89 -9.03 -4.31 -8.78
N LEU A 90 -8.09 -4.60 -9.67
CA LEU A 90 -8.08 -5.84 -10.43
C LEU A 90 -7.13 -6.85 -9.78
N PHE A 91 -7.44 -8.13 -9.94
CA PHE A 91 -6.64 -9.21 -9.39
C PHE A 91 -6.09 -10.10 -10.49
N ALA A 92 -4.77 -10.34 -10.45
CA ALA A 92 -4.11 -11.37 -11.24
C ALA A 92 -3.91 -12.61 -10.35
N ASP A 93 -4.64 -13.67 -10.65
CA ASP A 93 -4.49 -14.99 -10.04
C ASP A 93 -3.15 -15.59 -10.49
N LEU A 94 -2.28 -15.84 -9.52
CA LEU A 94 -0.97 -16.45 -9.72
C LEU A 94 -0.90 -17.91 -9.27
N GLU A 95 -2.01 -18.49 -8.79
CA GLU A 95 -2.09 -19.91 -8.41
C GLU A 95 -2.18 -20.81 -9.64
N GLN A 96 -2.68 -20.28 -10.75
CA GLN A 96 -2.83 -21.00 -12.02
C GLN A 96 -1.69 -20.70 -13.00
N ASP A 97 -1.33 -21.70 -13.81
CA ASP A 97 -0.51 -21.52 -15.01
C ASP A 97 -1.35 -21.83 -16.28
N PRO A 98 -1.58 -20.87 -17.18
CA PRO A 98 -1.13 -19.47 -17.11
C PRO A 98 -1.88 -18.64 -16.05
N PRO A 99 -1.25 -17.59 -15.49
CA PRO A 99 -1.92 -16.57 -14.69
C PRO A 99 -3.14 -16.02 -15.41
N LYS A 100 -4.16 -15.62 -14.65
CA LYS A 100 -5.42 -15.11 -15.19
C LYS A 100 -5.89 -13.89 -14.43
N MET A 101 -6.62 -13.01 -15.11
CA MET A 101 -7.39 -11.98 -14.42
C MET A 101 -8.59 -12.63 -13.73
N ILE A 102 -8.84 -12.30 -12.47
CA ILE A 102 -10.04 -12.74 -11.77
C ILE A 102 -11.22 -11.91 -12.26
N THR A 103 -12.19 -12.57 -12.88
CA THR A 103 -13.41 -11.92 -13.40
C THR A 103 -14.52 -11.84 -12.36
N HIS A 104 -14.49 -12.70 -11.34
CA HIS A 104 -15.46 -12.76 -10.25
C HIS A 104 -14.72 -12.78 -8.90
N ALA A 105 -14.33 -11.61 -8.41
CA ALA A 105 -13.61 -11.49 -7.14
C ALA A 105 -14.40 -12.07 -5.94
N GLU A 106 -15.73 -12.15 -6.04
CA GLU A 106 -16.63 -12.73 -5.05
C GLU A 106 -16.42 -14.25 -4.84
N GLU A 107 -15.83 -14.94 -5.82
CA GLU A 107 -15.57 -16.38 -5.75
C GLU A 107 -14.20 -16.70 -5.13
N SER A 108 -13.30 -15.71 -5.01
CA SER A 108 -11.99 -15.88 -4.41
C SER A 108 -12.04 -15.63 -2.90
N SER A 109 -11.73 -16.65 -2.10
CA SER A 109 -11.59 -16.54 -0.64
C SER A 109 -10.57 -15.48 -0.24
N VAL A 110 -9.41 -15.44 -0.93
CA VAL A 110 -8.33 -14.48 -0.67
C VAL A 110 -8.78 -13.05 -1.00
N ALA A 111 -9.55 -12.83 -2.07
CA ALA A 111 -10.07 -11.50 -2.38
C ALA A 111 -11.09 -11.02 -1.33
N MET A 112 -11.98 -11.91 -0.86
CA MET A 112 -12.93 -11.59 0.23
C MET A 112 -12.21 -11.25 1.54
N GLU A 113 -11.11 -11.95 1.83
CA GLU A 113 -10.29 -11.65 2.99
C GLU A 113 -9.58 -10.30 2.85
N LEU A 114 -9.13 -9.93 1.64
CA LEU A 114 -8.54 -8.61 1.40
C LEU A 114 -9.57 -7.51 1.68
N VAL A 115 -10.84 -7.69 1.31
CA VAL A 115 -11.92 -6.76 1.69
C VAL A 115 -12.07 -6.66 3.21
N SER A 116 -11.89 -7.75 3.95
CA SER A 116 -11.92 -7.74 5.41
C SER A 116 -10.74 -6.95 6.00
N VAL A 117 -9.54 -7.12 5.42
CA VAL A 117 -8.36 -6.30 5.75
C VAL A 117 -8.60 -4.83 5.44
N GLN A 118 -9.16 -4.50 4.27
CA GLN A 118 -9.50 -3.12 3.89
C GLN A 118 -10.48 -2.47 4.89
N LYS A 119 -11.54 -3.19 5.28
CA LYS A 119 -12.51 -2.73 6.30
C LYS A 119 -11.81 -2.45 7.63
N TRP A 120 -10.88 -3.32 8.02
CA TRP A 120 -10.11 -3.14 9.23
C TRP A 120 -9.17 -1.92 9.16
N PHE A 121 -8.47 -1.72 8.05
CA PHE A 121 -7.69 -0.50 7.79
C PHE A 121 -8.58 0.76 7.90
N SER A 122 -9.84 0.69 7.44
CA SER A 122 -10.77 1.82 7.56
C SER A 122 -11.14 2.16 9.00
N LEU A 123 -11.08 1.20 9.92
CA LEU A 123 -11.31 1.43 11.35
C LEU A 123 -10.11 2.08 12.03
N ILE A 124 -8.89 1.75 11.57
CA ILE A 124 -7.64 2.34 12.08
C ILE A 124 -7.41 3.74 11.54
N PHE A 125 -7.76 3.97 10.27
CA PHE A 125 -7.58 5.23 9.58
C PHE A 125 -8.93 5.86 9.22
N PRO A 126 -9.72 6.34 10.21
CA PRO A 126 -11.02 6.95 9.95
C PRO A 126 -10.88 8.33 9.30
N VAL A 127 -11.70 8.61 8.29
CA VAL A 127 -11.69 9.90 7.56
C VAL A 127 -12.21 11.05 8.44
N ASP A 128 -13.21 10.82 9.29
CA ASP A 128 -13.92 11.88 10.04
C ASP A 128 -13.23 12.36 11.33
N ARG A 129 -12.21 11.63 11.83
CA ARG A 129 -11.50 12.02 13.06
C ARG A 129 -10.54 13.21 12.84
N MET A 130 -10.29 13.60 11.59
CA MET A 130 -9.16 14.45 11.24
C MET A 130 -9.48 15.95 11.11
N ASN A 131 -10.73 16.35 11.33
CA ASN A 131 -11.21 17.75 11.27
C ASN A 131 -11.55 18.35 12.65
N SER A 132 -11.31 17.61 13.74
CA SER A 132 -11.56 18.10 15.10
C SER A 132 -10.25 18.48 15.80
N ASP A 133 -10.23 19.70 16.34
CA ASP A 133 -9.24 20.24 17.29
C ASP A 133 -8.77 19.20 18.34
N PRO A 134 -7.56 19.36 18.91
CA PRO A 134 -7.05 18.44 19.92
C PRO A 134 -7.97 18.42 21.13
N LEU A 135 -8.69 17.31 21.32
CA LEU A 135 -9.61 17.17 22.46
C LEU A 135 -8.82 17.13 23.79
N PRO A 136 -9.34 17.75 24.86
CA PRO A 136 -8.64 17.86 26.12
C PRO A 136 -8.57 16.51 26.83
N SER A 137 -7.43 16.23 27.44
CA SER A 137 -7.32 15.23 28.48
C SER A 137 -8.28 15.56 29.62
N HIS A 138 -9.30 14.73 29.91
CA HIS A 138 -9.67 14.35 31.28
C HIS A 138 -10.82 13.30 31.34
N ARG A 139 -10.48 12.19 32.00
CA ARG A 139 -11.26 11.21 32.79
C ARG A 139 -12.80 11.27 32.76
N ILE A 140 -13.45 10.12 32.50
CA ILE A 140 -14.55 9.56 33.32
C ILE A 140 -14.46 8.01 33.32
N ASP A 141 -14.46 7.42 34.52
CA ASP A 141 -14.62 5.98 34.78
C ASP A 141 -16.02 5.49 34.41
N SER A 142 -16.14 4.38 33.67
CA SER A 142 -17.24 3.42 33.90
C SER A 142 -16.89 2.04 33.37
N MET A 143 -17.10 1.01 34.22
CA MET A 143 -16.87 -0.39 33.92
C MET A 143 -17.94 -0.95 32.97
N SER A 144 -17.52 -1.60 31.89
CA SER A 144 -18.24 -2.72 31.26
C SER A 144 -17.34 -3.41 30.22
N SER A 145 -16.77 -4.52 30.65
CA SER A 145 -16.21 -5.66 29.89
C SER A 145 -16.45 -5.67 28.37
N GLY A 146 -15.35 -5.49 27.62
CA GLY A 146 -15.26 -5.77 26.19
C GLY A 146 -14.43 -4.75 25.42
N LYS A 147 -13.19 -4.46 25.85
CA LYS A 147 -12.29 -3.61 25.05
C LYS A 147 -12.13 -4.25 23.67
N SER A 148 -12.52 -3.52 22.63
CA SER A 148 -12.26 -3.93 21.26
C SER A 148 -10.75 -4.09 21.07
N ARG A 149 -10.27 -5.17 20.43
CA ARG A 149 -8.85 -5.35 20.05
C ARG A 149 -8.28 -4.09 19.38
N ILE A 150 -9.14 -3.33 18.68
CA ILE A 150 -8.80 -2.09 17.97
C ILE A 150 -8.50 -0.95 18.96
N GLU A 151 -9.26 -0.82 20.05
CA GLU A 151 -9.04 0.24 21.04
C GLU A 151 -7.72 0.03 21.80
N GLU A 152 -7.36 -1.22 22.07
CA GLU A 152 -6.09 -1.56 22.73
C GLU A 152 -4.87 -1.29 21.82
N LEU A 153 -5.01 -1.54 20.51
CA LEU A 153 -4.00 -1.23 19.49
C LEU A 153 -3.78 0.28 19.33
N VAL A 154 -4.85 1.07 19.29
CA VAL A 154 -4.79 2.54 19.12
C VAL A 154 -4.21 3.24 20.36
N MET A 155 -4.40 2.67 21.57
CA MET A 155 -3.94 3.28 22.83
C MET A 155 -2.45 3.02 23.14
N SER A 156 -1.81 2.05 22.49
CA SER A 156 -0.43 1.61 22.82
C SER A 156 0.63 2.12 21.82
N GLN A 157 0.21 2.75 20.72
CA GLN A 157 1.10 3.21 19.67
C GLN A 157 1.69 4.58 20.00
N SER A 158 3.01 4.74 19.81
CA SER A 158 3.64 6.06 19.87
C SER A 158 3.08 6.94 18.76
N SER A 159 3.09 8.26 18.94
CA SER A 159 2.57 9.21 17.93
C SER A 159 3.13 8.90 16.54
N GLU A 160 4.40 8.53 16.40
CA GLU A 160 5.10 8.39 15.12
C GLU A 160 5.10 6.98 14.51
N LEU A 161 4.79 5.93 15.28
CA LEU A 161 4.87 4.52 14.89
C LEU A 161 3.53 3.80 15.01
N ILE A 162 3.11 3.14 13.94
CA ILE A 162 1.93 2.28 13.88
C ILE A 162 2.39 0.85 13.59
N ASP A 163 2.38 -0.01 14.60
CA ASP A 163 2.68 -1.44 14.42
C ASP A 163 1.38 -2.25 14.25
N LEU A 164 1.24 -2.87 13.09
CA LEU A 164 0.10 -3.69 12.66
C LEU A 164 0.51 -5.16 12.44
N SER A 165 1.72 -5.55 12.83
CA SER A 165 2.29 -6.87 12.54
C SER A 165 1.47 -8.01 13.14
N ARG A 166 0.93 -7.81 14.35
CA ARG A 166 0.08 -8.81 15.02
C ARG A 166 -1.27 -9.02 14.32
N CYS A 167 -1.69 -8.08 13.48
CA CYS A 167 -3.02 -8.07 12.90
C CYS A 167 -3.10 -8.86 11.58
N MET A 168 -1.95 -9.11 10.95
CA MET A 168 -1.87 -9.87 9.69
C MET A 168 -1.52 -11.35 9.90
N GLN A 169 -1.10 -11.75 11.11
CA GLN A 169 -0.64 -13.11 11.43
C GLN A 169 -1.68 -14.20 11.14
N GLU A 170 -2.96 -13.89 11.35
CA GLU A 170 -4.06 -14.85 11.20
C GLU A 170 -4.69 -14.83 9.80
N THR A 171 -4.14 -14.05 8.85
CA THR A 171 -4.72 -13.89 7.51
C THR A 171 -4.08 -14.76 6.45
N GLU A 172 -4.81 -15.18 5.40
CA GLU A 172 -4.21 -15.83 4.20
C GLU A 172 -3.64 -14.81 3.20
N ILE A 173 -3.83 -13.52 3.45
CA ILE A 173 -3.26 -12.45 2.63
C ILE A 173 -1.73 -12.51 2.67
N THR A 174 -1.15 -12.67 1.50
CA THR A 174 0.31 -12.65 1.32
C THR A 174 0.82 -11.21 1.28
N ILE A 175 2.05 -10.97 1.76
CA ILE A 175 2.69 -9.65 1.73
C ILE A 175 2.71 -9.04 0.30
N PRO A 176 2.97 -9.80 -0.78
CA PRO A 176 2.86 -9.28 -2.14
C PRO A 176 1.46 -8.76 -2.50
N THR A 177 0.39 -9.46 -2.08
CA THR A 177 -0.99 -9.00 -2.26
C THR A 177 -1.23 -7.68 -1.52
N LEU A 178 -0.86 -7.64 -0.24
CA LEU A 178 -1.00 -6.45 0.60
C LEU A 178 -0.24 -5.25 0.04
N ASN A 179 1.00 -5.47 -0.41
CA ASN A 179 1.84 -4.43 -1.00
C ASN A 179 1.25 -3.88 -2.29
N GLY A 180 0.74 -4.76 -3.17
CA GLY A 180 0.09 -4.33 -4.40
C GLY A 180 -1.06 -3.36 -4.11
N TRP A 181 -1.88 -3.70 -3.11
CA TRP A 181 -2.97 -2.84 -2.68
C TRP A 181 -2.47 -1.55 -1.99
N LEU A 182 -1.64 -1.62 -0.96
CA LEU A 182 -1.17 -0.44 -0.20
C LEU A 182 -0.40 0.57 -1.05
N LEU A 183 0.40 0.09 -2.01
CA LEU A 183 1.14 0.94 -2.95
C LEU A 183 0.25 1.51 -4.07
N GLY A 184 -1.03 1.10 -4.11
CA GLY A 184 -2.05 1.57 -5.02
C GLY A 184 -1.78 1.13 -6.46
N TYR A 185 -1.40 -0.12 -6.65
CA TYR A 185 -1.31 -0.71 -7.99
C TYR A 185 -2.72 -1.02 -8.51
N PRO A 186 -2.99 -0.79 -9.81
CA PRO A 186 -4.29 -1.08 -10.39
C PRO A 186 -4.55 -2.60 -10.51
N ILE A 187 -3.48 -3.38 -10.63
CA ILE A 187 -3.51 -4.85 -10.68
C ILE A 187 -2.70 -5.37 -9.50
N VAL A 188 -3.34 -6.20 -8.68
CA VAL A 188 -2.76 -6.82 -7.49
C VAL A 188 -2.63 -8.31 -7.72
N TYR A 189 -1.47 -8.86 -7.37
CA TYR A 189 -1.26 -10.30 -7.39
C TYR A 189 -2.05 -10.95 -6.27
N LEU A 190 -2.77 -12.02 -6.60
CA LEU A 190 -3.58 -12.76 -5.65
C LEU A 190 -3.18 -14.23 -5.69
N PHE A 191 -2.82 -14.75 -4.52
CA PHE A 191 -2.52 -16.15 -4.26
C PHE A 191 -2.46 -16.35 -2.74
N SER A 192 -2.85 -17.54 -2.28
CA SER A 192 -2.79 -17.92 -0.86
C SER A 192 -1.36 -18.27 -0.43
N LYS A 193 -1.16 -18.41 0.89
CA LYS A 193 0.13 -18.84 1.44
C LYS A 193 0.53 -20.25 0.99
N GLU A 194 -0.44 -21.10 0.65
CA GLU A 194 -0.19 -22.47 0.16
C GLU A 194 0.39 -22.46 -1.27
N HIS A 195 0.07 -21.43 -2.06
CA HIS A 195 0.46 -21.32 -3.47
C HIS A 195 1.65 -20.38 -3.73
N ILE A 196 2.46 -20.08 -2.70
CA ILE A 196 3.66 -19.22 -2.83
C ILE A 196 4.62 -19.79 -3.89
N SER A 197 4.84 -21.12 -3.92
CA SER A 197 5.74 -21.73 -4.91
C SER A 197 5.23 -21.56 -6.34
N ASP A 198 3.93 -21.70 -6.55
CA ASP A 198 3.28 -21.57 -7.85
C ASP A 198 3.35 -20.12 -8.34
N ALA A 199 3.09 -19.16 -7.44
CA ALA A 199 3.25 -17.74 -7.72
C ALA A 199 4.71 -17.37 -8.07
N ILE A 200 5.69 -17.88 -7.34
CA ILE A 200 7.11 -17.70 -7.67
C ILE A 200 7.43 -18.27 -9.04
N TYR A 201 6.98 -19.48 -9.34
CA TYR A 201 7.19 -20.12 -10.63
C TYR A 201 6.60 -19.28 -11.77
N ASN A 202 5.35 -18.87 -11.63
CA ASN A 202 4.64 -18.06 -12.63
C ASN A 202 5.29 -16.71 -12.87
N LEU A 203 5.73 -16.02 -11.82
CA LEU A 203 6.42 -14.74 -11.97
C LEU A 203 7.85 -14.90 -12.50
N SER A 204 8.52 -16.02 -12.20
CA SER A 204 9.94 -16.22 -12.57
C SER A 204 10.12 -16.74 -14.00
N THR A 205 9.14 -17.46 -14.53
CA THR A 205 9.23 -18.14 -15.83
C THR A 205 8.56 -17.35 -16.96
N LYS A 206 7.69 -16.39 -16.62
CA LYS A 206 6.95 -15.58 -17.60
C LYS A 206 7.57 -14.18 -17.74
N SER A 207 7.38 -13.60 -18.93
CA SER A 207 7.76 -12.21 -19.15
C SER A 207 6.76 -11.28 -18.45
N LEU A 208 7.22 -10.12 -17.99
CA LEU A 208 6.40 -9.12 -17.31
C LEU A 208 6.44 -7.78 -18.05
N HIS A 209 5.29 -7.13 -18.22
CA HIS A 209 5.22 -5.72 -18.55
C HIS A 209 5.52 -4.90 -17.30
N LEU A 210 6.52 -4.03 -17.37
CA LEU A 210 6.86 -3.07 -16.33
C LEU A 210 6.23 -1.72 -16.67
N PHE A 211 5.24 -1.32 -15.89
CA PHE A 211 4.57 -0.04 -15.98
C PHE A 211 5.24 0.96 -15.07
N LYS A 212 5.49 2.16 -15.59
CA LYS A 212 5.98 3.31 -14.82
C LYS A 212 5.09 4.52 -15.06
N VAL A 213 4.55 5.08 -13.99
CA VAL A 213 3.67 6.26 -13.98
C VAL A 213 4.13 7.22 -12.89
N LEU A 214 4.82 8.30 -13.27
CA LEU A 214 5.52 9.22 -12.36
C LEU A 214 6.40 8.46 -11.36
N VAL A 215 5.94 8.37 -10.11
CA VAL A 215 6.62 7.71 -8.99
C VAL A 215 6.27 6.23 -8.88
N ARG A 216 5.18 5.77 -9.53
CA ARG A 216 4.69 4.39 -9.45
C ARG A 216 5.34 3.49 -10.46
N SER A 217 5.87 2.37 -9.99
CA SER A 217 6.32 1.26 -10.83
C SER A 217 5.66 -0.02 -10.35
N PHE A 218 5.08 -0.78 -11.27
CA PHE A 218 4.45 -2.07 -11.01
C PHE A 218 4.60 -2.99 -12.22
N SER A 219 4.39 -4.28 -12.03
CA SER A 219 4.50 -5.27 -13.10
C SER A 219 3.21 -6.03 -13.32
N VAL A 220 2.98 -6.46 -14.55
CA VAL A 220 1.85 -7.29 -14.95
C VAL A 220 2.37 -8.42 -15.84
N PRO A 221 1.97 -9.68 -15.64
CA PRO A 221 2.30 -10.76 -16.56
C PRO A 221 1.92 -10.40 -18.01
N TYR A 222 2.79 -10.73 -18.96
CA TYR A 222 2.60 -10.40 -20.38
C TYR A 222 1.24 -10.84 -20.94
N GLU A 223 0.78 -12.02 -20.53
CA GLU A 223 -0.46 -12.61 -21.00
C GLU A 223 -1.72 -11.87 -20.49
N LEU A 224 -1.56 -10.98 -19.49
CA LEU A 224 -2.65 -10.29 -18.81
C LEU A 224 -2.81 -8.83 -19.20
N SER A 225 -1.93 -8.28 -20.05
CA SER A 225 -2.01 -6.88 -20.45
C SER A 225 -1.52 -6.66 -21.87
N LEU A 226 -2.16 -5.71 -22.56
CA LEU A 226 -1.77 -5.22 -23.88
C LEU A 226 -0.97 -3.92 -23.76
N GLU A 227 -0.01 -3.87 -22.84
CA GLU A 227 0.81 -2.68 -22.52
C GLU A 227 -0.02 -1.44 -22.12
N GLY A 228 -1.21 -1.65 -21.54
CA GLY A 228 -2.16 -0.58 -21.20
C GLY A 228 -2.89 0.00 -22.41
N ARG A 229 -2.68 -0.51 -23.63
CA ARG A 229 -3.31 0.02 -24.84
C ARG A 229 -4.74 -0.51 -24.96
N ASN A 230 -5.71 0.42 -24.95
CA ASN A 230 -7.14 0.11 -25.00
C ASN A 230 -7.62 -0.78 -23.85
N GLU A 231 -6.90 -0.75 -22.71
CA GLU A 231 -7.30 -1.49 -21.53
C GLU A 231 -8.09 -0.55 -20.60
N PRO A 232 -9.37 -0.84 -20.27
CA PRO A 232 -10.20 0.05 -19.46
C PRO A 232 -9.57 0.38 -18.10
N TRP A 233 -8.88 -0.58 -17.49
CA TRP A 233 -8.20 -0.38 -16.21
C TRP A 233 -7.07 0.66 -16.30
N ALA A 234 -6.35 0.70 -17.43
CA ALA A 234 -5.24 1.62 -17.62
C ALA A 234 -5.76 3.05 -17.80
N GLU A 235 -6.87 3.23 -18.53
CA GLU A 235 -7.55 4.52 -18.69
C GLU A 235 -8.08 5.04 -17.35
N THR A 236 -8.79 4.18 -16.60
CA THR A 236 -9.30 4.49 -15.26
C THR A 236 -8.16 4.87 -14.31
N PHE A 237 -7.09 4.08 -14.29
CA PHE A 237 -5.92 4.33 -13.45
C PHE A 237 -5.25 5.66 -13.78
N ILE A 238 -5.04 5.97 -15.06
CA ILE A 238 -4.45 7.25 -15.48
C ILE A 238 -5.37 8.42 -15.18
N SER A 239 -6.69 8.27 -15.32
CA SER A 239 -7.67 9.28 -14.93
C SER A 239 -7.61 9.61 -13.44
N GLN A 240 -7.57 8.59 -12.59
CA GLN A 240 -7.40 8.75 -11.13
C GLN A 240 -6.07 9.41 -10.77
N MET A 241 -4.97 8.97 -11.41
CA MET A 241 -3.66 9.57 -11.21
C MET A 241 -3.63 11.03 -11.67
N ARG A 242 -4.34 11.37 -12.75
CA ARG A 242 -4.49 12.75 -13.24
C ARG A 242 -5.26 13.61 -12.25
N ALA A 243 -6.33 13.10 -11.66
CA ALA A 243 -7.05 13.82 -10.60
C ALA A 243 -6.15 14.12 -9.39
N LYS A 244 -5.27 13.18 -9.00
CA LYS A 244 -4.28 13.43 -7.94
C LYS A 244 -3.23 14.45 -8.37
N TRP A 245 -2.72 14.31 -9.60
CA TRP A 245 -1.72 15.20 -10.18
C TRP A 245 -2.22 16.64 -10.31
N GLU A 246 -3.46 16.88 -10.75
CA GLU A 246 -4.03 18.23 -10.88
C GLU A 246 -4.03 19.02 -9.57
N ARG A 247 -4.20 18.33 -8.42
CA ARG A 247 -4.13 18.94 -7.09
C ARG A 247 -2.72 19.42 -6.71
N CYS A 248 -1.69 18.90 -7.37
CA CYS A 248 -0.29 19.15 -7.03
C CYS A 248 0.63 19.40 -8.25
N LYS A 249 0.07 19.79 -9.40
CA LYS A 249 0.79 19.97 -10.68
C LYS A 249 1.89 21.04 -10.64
N GLN A 250 1.86 21.93 -9.66
CA GLN A 250 2.92 22.89 -9.39
C GLN A 250 4.22 22.23 -8.89
N VAL A 251 4.14 21.02 -8.35
CA VAL A 251 5.28 20.24 -7.84
C VAL A 251 5.73 19.19 -8.86
N TRP A 252 4.82 18.67 -9.68
CA TRP A 252 5.05 17.52 -10.55
C TRP A 252 5.13 17.89 -12.03
N GLY A 253 6.08 17.28 -12.74
CA GLY A 253 6.13 17.32 -14.21
C GLY A 253 4.96 16.58 -14.87
N SER A 254 5.01 16.39 -16.18
CA SER A 254 3.94 15.71 -16.93
C SER A 254 3.67 14.29 -16.43
N LEU A 255 2.39 13.92 -16.37
CA LEU A 255 1.93 12.56 -16.10
C LEU A 255 1.83 11.77 -17.40
N HIS A 256 2.70 10.77 -17.55
CA HIS A 256 2.63 9.79 -18.64
C HIS A 256 2.90 8.38 -18.12
N MET A 257 2.42 7.39 -18.86
CA MET A 257 2.65 5.97 -18.59
C MET A 257 3.68 5.44 -19.57
N GLU A 258 4.77 4.93 -19.03
CA GLU A 258 5.80 4.22 -19.78
C GLU A 258 5.61 2.73 -19.53
N VAL A 259 5.76 1.93 -20.59
CA VAL A 259 5.73 0.47 -20.49
C VAL A 259 7.01 -0.07 -21.09
N SER A 260 7.64 -0.98 -20.36
CA SER A 260 8.83 -1.70 -20.81
C SER A 260 8.67 -3.18 -20.52
N SER A 261 9.60 -3.98 -21.04
CA SER A 261 9.55 -5.43 -21.00
C SER A 261 10.60 -5.96 -20.03
N CYS A 262 10.21 -6.91 -19.18
CA CYS A 262 11.13 -7.67 -18.35
C CYS A 262 11.06 -9.14 -18.75
N TYR A 263 12.21 -9.70 -19.13
CA TYR A 263 12.32 -11.12 -19.44
C TYR A 263 12.30 -11.97 -18.16
N PRO A 264 11.96 -13.27 -18.27
CA PRO A 264 11.93 -14.18 -17.13
C PRO A 264 13.22 -14.12 -16.32
N GLN A 265 13.08 -13.99 -15.01
CA GLN A 265 14.20 -13.91 -14.07
C GLN A 265 13.79 -14.54 -12.73
N ALA A 266 14.74 -15.11 -12.00
CA ALA A 266 14.46 -15.71 -10.71
C ALA A 266 13.88 -14.68 -9.73
N ILE A 267 12.69 -14.97 -9.20
CA ILE A 267 12.02 -14.13 -8.21
C ILE A 267 12.04 -14.83 -6.85
N VAL A 268 12.33 -14.03 -5.83
CA VAL A 268 12.09 -14.38 -4.42
C VAL A 268 10.93 -13.50 -3.94
N LEU A 269 9.98 -14.12 -3.23
CA LEU A 269 8.89 -13.49 -2.51
C LEU A 269 9.17 -13.60 -1.01
#